data_AF-A0A1R2BX22-F1
#
_entry.id   AF-A0A1R2BX22-F1
#
_cell.length_a   1.000
_cell.length_b   1.000
_cell.length_c   1.000
_cell.angle_alpha   90.00
_cell.angle_beta   90.00
_cell.angle_gamma   90.00
#
_symmetry.space_group_name_H-M   'P 1'
#
loop_
_entity.id
_entity.type
_entity.pdbx_description
1 polymer ?
#
loop_
_entity_poly.entity_id
_entity_poly.type
_entity_poly.pdbx_seq_one_letter_code
_entity_poly.pdbx_strand_id
1 'polypeptide(L)'
;MEYWTIGYGVQQRFGHNCRECHMPIEKGDKVVYRDGRRIRLFYHNECFSGTADPRTQSGSSYNEGRMPKSCFSSKAPPTKYKIR
;
A
#
# COMPACT_ATOMS: atom_id res chain seq x y z
N MET A 1 13.86 11.28 2.37
CA MET A 1 13.20 9.96 2.47
C MET A 1 11.95 10.01 1.61
N GLU A 2 11.86 9.11 0.62
CA GLU A 2 10.69 8.99 -0.25
C GLU A 2 9.41 8.77 0.57
N TYR A 3 8.27 9.13 0.01
CA TYR A 3 7.00 8.99 0.73
C TYR A 3 6.66 7.54 1.07
N TRP A 4 6.86 6.63 0.12
CA TRP A 4 6.65 5.20 0.31
C TRP A 4 7.97 4.52 0.67
N THR A 5 8.02 3.91 1.85
CA THR A 5 9.07 2.94 2.17
C THR A 5 8.50 1.53 2.03
N ILE A 6 9.22 0.63 1.37
CA ILE A 6 8.79 -0.77 1.18
C ILE A 6 9.52 -1.63 2.19
N GLY A 7 8.78 -2.49 2.87
CA GLY A 7 9.34 -3.49 3.76
C GLY A 7 8.76 -4.87 3.46
N TYR A 8 9.55 -5.88 3.81
CA TYR A 8 9.21 -7.28 3.68
C TYR A 8 9.23 -7.92 5.07
N GLY A 9 8.41 -8.94 5.29
CA GLY A 9 8.40 -9.65 6.54
C GLY A 9 7.48 -10.85 6.55
N VAL A 10 7.29 -11.41 7.75
CA VAL A 10 6.33 -12.47 8.01
C VAL A 10 5.26 -11.92 8.93
N GLN A 11 3.99 -12.13 8.57
CA GLN A 11 2.87 -11.65 9.35
C GLN A 11 2.81 -12.33 10.72
N GLN A 12 2.87 -11.53 11.78
CA GLN A 12 2.94 -12.04 13.17
C GLN A 12 1.57 -12.13 13.85
N ARG A 13 0.57 -11.38 13.36
CA ARG A 13 -0.75 -11.23 13.98
C ARG A 13 -1.86 -11.41 12.95
N PHE A 14 -3.04 -11.83 13.38
CA PHE A 14 -4.22 -11.83 12.52
C PHE A 14 -4.80 -10.41 12.40
N GLY A 15 -5.63 -10.18 11.37
CA GLY A 15 -6.40 -8.94 11.22
C GLY A 15 -5.84 -7.92 10.23
N HIS A 16 -4.97 -8.33 9.31
CA HIS A 16 -4.63 -7.52 8.13
C HIS A 16 -5.20 -8.18 6.88
N ASN A 17 -5.78 -7.37 6.00
CA ASN A 17 -6.21 -7.82 4.70
C ASN A 17 -5.28 -7.24 3.65
N CYS A 18 -5.03 -7.99 2.60
CA CYS A 18 -4.28 -7.52 1.45
C CYS A 18 -5.04 -6.36 0.81
N ARG A 19 -4.31 -5.29 0.49
CA ARG A 19 -4.88 -4.08 -0.08
C ARG A 19 -5.41 -4.27 -1.51
N GLU A 20 -4.90 -5.24 -2.27
CA GLU A 20 -5.31 -5.46 -3.66
C GLU A 20 -6.42 -6.50 -3.77
N CYS A 21 -6.21 -7.72 -3.27
CA CYS A 21 -7.21 -8.79 -3.39
C CYS A 21 -8.28 -8.76 -2.27
N HIS A 22 -8.11 -7.93 -1.24
CA HIS A 22 -8.99 -7.82 -0.07
C HIS A 22 -9.13 -9.08 0.80
N MET A 23 -8.45 -10.17 0.44
CA MET A 23 -8.40 -11.40 1.24
C MET A 23 -7.54 -11.21 2.49
N PRO A 24 -7.84 -11.94 3.58
CA PRO A 24 -7.05 -11.90 4.80
C PRO A 24 -5.60 -12.35 4.54
N ILE A 25 -4.68 -11.76 5.29
CA ILE A 25 -3.29 -12.18 5.39
C ILE A 25 -3.16 -12.95 6.70
N GLU A 26 -2.84 -14.23 6.58
CA GLU A 26 -2.79 -15.13 7.72
C GLU A 26 -1.46 -15.00 8.48
N LYS A 27 -1.47 -15.42 9.74
CA LYS A 27 -0.24 -15.48 10.53
C LYS A 27 0.73 -16.49 9.91
N GLY A 28 1.97 -16.06 9.67
CA GLY A 28 3.00 -16.88 9.01
C GLY A 28 3.17 -16.59 7.52
N ASP A 29 2.24 -15.84 6.90
CA ASP A 29 2.36 -15.47 5.50
C ASP A 29 3.53 -14.51 5.26
N LYS A 30 4.18 -14.66 4.11
CA LYS A 30 5.14 -13.67 3.61
C LYS A 30 4.38 -12.44 3.14
N VAL A 31 4.70 -11.30 3.73
CA VAL A 31 4.02 -10.03 3.45
C VAL A 31 4.98 -9.00 2.91
N VAL A 32 4.43 -8.17 2.04
CA VAL A 32 5.04 -6.91 1.61
C VAL A 32 4.18 -5.79 2.16
N TYR A 33 4.80 -4.73 2.66
CA TYR A 33 4.08 -3.55 3.11
C TYR A 33 4.67 -2.26 2.56
N ARG A 34 3.78 -1.32 2.22
CA ARG A 34 4.13 0.06 1.88
C ARG A 34 3.82 0.96 3.06
N ASP A 35 4.84 1.64 3.56
CA ASP A 35 4.76 2.50 4.75
C ASP A 35 4.84 3.99 4.36
N GLY A 36 3.68 4.64 4.34
CA GLY A 36 3.54 6.08 4.16
C GLY A 36 3.56 6.84 5.49
N ARG A 37 3.31 8.16 5.48
CA ARG A 37 3.44 9.00 6.70
C ARG A 37 2.57 8.56 7.89
N ARG A 38 1.32 8.19 7.64
CA ARG A 38 0.31 7.81 8.65
C ARG A 38 -0.49 6.58 8.25
N ILE A 39 0.00 5.84 7.26
CA ILE A 39 -0.71 4.71 6.68
C ILE A 39 0.30 3.65 6.33
N ARG A 40 -0.05 2.40 6.65
CA ARG A 40 0.67 1.22 6.20
C ARG A 40 -0.31 0.34 5.43
N LEU A 41 0.08 -0.03 4.23
CA LEU A 41 -0.70 -0.90 3.34
C LEU A 41 -0.01 -2.26 3.31
N PHE A 42 -0.78 -3.32 3.54
CA PHE A 42 -0.28 -4.69 3.53
C PHE A 42 -0.70 -5.39 2.24
N TYR A 43 0.17 -6.26 1.74
CA TYR A 43 -0.03 -7.01 0.50
C TYR A 43 0.44 -8.44 0.72
N HIS A 44 -0.28 -9.41 0.15
CA HIS A 44 0.34 -10.70 -0.16
C HIS A 44 1.50 -10.48 -1.13
N ASN A 45 2.52 -11.32 -1.04
CA ASN A 45 3.70 -11.19 -1.88
C ASN A 45 3.37 -11.23 -3.39
N GLU A 46 2.39 -12.07 -3.78
CA GLU A 46 1.96 -12.22 -5.17
C GLU A 46 1.09 -11.06 -5.66
N CYS A 47 0.38 -10.39 -4.76
CA CYS A 47 -0.45 -9.23 -5.09
C CYS A 47 0.36 -7.93 -5.17
N PHE A 48 1.65 -7.96 -4.80
CA PHE A 48 2.47 -6.76 -4.74
C PHE A 48 2.99 -6.37 -6.13
N SER A 49 2.47 -5.26 -6.65
CA SER A 49 2.72 -4.73 -8.00
C SER A 49 3.97 -3.80 -8.11
N GLY A 50 5.00 -4.04 -7.31
CA GLY A 50 6.28 -3.30 -7.40
C GLY A 50 6.34 -1.99 -6.62
N THR A 51 7.32 -1.13 -6.90
CA THR A 51 7.67 -0.01 -5.99
C THR A 51 6.99 1.32 -6.29
N ALA A 52 6.33 1.45 -7.45
CA ALA A 52 5.66 2.68 -7.85
C ALA A 52 4.46 3.03 -6.93
N ASP A 53 4.04 4.29 -6.97
CA ASP A 53 2.88 4.75 -6.19
C ASP A 53 1.62 3.96 -6.61
N PRO A 54 0.91 3.31 -5.66
CA PRO A 54 -0.34 2.59 -5.96
C PRO A 54 -1.34 3.41 -6.78
N ARG A 55 -1.40 4.73 -6.57
CA ARG A 55 -2.32 5.64 -7.27
C ARG A 55 -2.00 5.78 -8.76
N THR A 56 -0.74 5.57 -9.14
CA THR A 56 -0.29 5.63 -10.54
C THR A 56 -0.46 4.32 -11.29
N GLN A 57 -0.83 3.25 -10.60
CA GLN A 57 -0.97 1.93 -11.19
C GLN A 57 -2.45 1.69 -11.55
N SER A 58 -2.76 1.68 -12.84
CA SER A 58 -4.13 1.53 -13.35
C SER A 58 -4.84 0.27 -12.82
N GLY A 59 -4.10 -0.81 -12.58
CA GLY A 59 -4.62 -2.07 -12.03
C GLY A 59 -4.70 -2.14 -10.51
N SER A 60 -4.30 -1.10 -9.76
CA SER A 60 -4.39 -1.10 -8.30
C SER A 60 -5.82 -0.84 -7.83
N SER A 61 -6.19 -1.42 -6.68
CA SER A 61 -7.47 -1.17 -6.00
C SER A 61 -7.73 0.31 -5.68
N TYR A 62 -6.69 1.16 -5.72
CA TYR A 62 -6.83 2.61 -5.65
C TYR A 62 -7.66 3.23 -6.78
N ASN A 63 -7.76 2.54 -7.92
CA ASN A 63 -8.46 3.03 -9.12
C ASN A 63 -9.87 2.41 -9.29
N GLU A 64 -10.37 1.62 -8.33
CA GLU A 64 -11.70 0.96 -8.40
C GLU A 64 -12.91 1.91 -8.38
N GLY A 65 -12.70 3.23 -8.33
CA GLY A 65 -13.80 4.21 -8.44
C GLY A 65 -14.73 4.29 -7.23
N ARG A 66 -14.27 3.86 -6.05
CA ARG A 66 -15.08 3.87 -4.80
C ARG A 66 -15.47 5.27 -4.30
N MET A 67 -14.75 6.31 -4.74
CA MET A 67 -15.06 7.71 -4.42
C MET A 67 -15.06 8.56 -5.69
N PRO A 68 -15.62 9.79 -5.66
CA PRO A 68 -15.48 10.73 -6.77
C PRO A 68 -14.01 10.98 -7.12
N LYS A 69 -13.70 11.17 -8.41
CA LYS A 69 -12.33 11.43 -8.89
C LYS A 69 -11.67 12.64 -8.20
N SER A 70 -12.46 13.62 -7.77
CA SER A 70 -11.98 14.79 -7.03
C SER A 70 -11.35 14.45 -5.67
N CYS A 71 -11.65 13.29 -5.08
CA CYS A 71 -11.09 12.83 -3.82
C CYS A 71 -9.70 12.17 -3.98
N PHE A 72 -9.27 11.89 -5.21
CA PHE A 72 -8.02 11.18 -5.48
C PHE A 72 -6.95 12.12 -6.03
N SER A 73 -5.73 11.98 -5.49
CA SER A 73 -4.53 12.58 -6.08
C SER A 73 -3.90 11.61 -7.08
N SER A 74 -3.29 12.14 -8.14
CA SER A 74 -2.55 11.34 -9.12
C SER A 74 -1.24 10.79 -8.57
N LYS A 75 -0.67 11.42 -7.53
CA LYS A 75 0.60 11.02 -6.89
C LYS A 75 0.60 11.30 -5.39
N ALA A 76 1.36 10.52 -4.63
CA ALA A 76 1.71 10.85 -3.26
C ALA A 76 2.58 12.12 -3.20
N PRO A 77 2.62 12.78 -2.03
CA PRO A 77 3.64 13.79 -1.75
C PRO A 77 5.05 13.25 -2.02
N PRO A 78 6.03 14.10 -2.34
CA PRO A 78 7.39 13.64 -2.64
C PRO A 78 8.11 13.06 -1.42
N THR A 79 7.80 13.56 -0.21
CA THR A 79 8.47 13.15 1.02
C THR A 79 7.49 12.74 2.11
N LYS A 80 7.89 11.75 2.92
CA LYS A 80 7.12 11.27 4.08
C LYS A 80 7.03 12.33 5.18
N TYR A 81 8.11 13.08 5.38
CA TYR A 81 8.21 14.13 6.39
C TYR A 81 8.46 15.48 5.70
N LYS A 82 7.94 16.56 6.28
CA LYS A 82 8.35 17.91 5.86
C LYS A 82 9.79 18.09 6.31
N ILE A 83 10.66 18.46 5.39
CA ILE A 83 11.98 18.99 5.72
C ILE A 83 11.72 20.36 6.37
N ARG A 84 12.16 20.54 7.61
CA ARG A 84 12.10 21.83 8.31
C ARG A 84 13.27 22.68 7.86
#